data_AF-A0A7C5WBY3-F1
#
_entry.id   AF-A0A7C5WBY3-F1
#
_cell.length_a   1.000
_cell.length_b   1.000
_cell.length_c   1.000
_cell.angle_alpha   90.00
_cell.angle_beta   90.00
_cell.angle_gamma   90.00
#
_symmetry.space_group_name_H-M   'P 1'
#
loop_
_entity.id
_entity.type
_entity.pdbx_description
1 polymer ?
#
loop_
_entity_poly.entity_id
_entity_poly.type
_entity_poly.pdbx_seq_one_letter_code
_entity_poly.pdbx_strand_id
1 'polypeptide(L)'
;MKLRPLYLGASIGIVWGGSLFITTWLSYFTGYGELFLKTMAQSIYPGYSITPLGSFLGLVYGFIDGLVSGAIVAFIYNRLIERGNK
;
A
#
# COMPACT_ATOMS: atom_id res chain seq x y z
N MET A 1 13.11 8.92 19.39
CA MET A 1 12.28 9.89 18.64
C MET A 1 10.92 9.26 18.41
N LYS A 2 9.80 10.01 18.42
CA LYS A 2 8.46 9.45 18.13
C LYS A 2 8.13 9.60 16.64
N LEU A 3 7.44 8.62 16.07
CA LEU A 3 6.93 8.67 14.71
C LEU A 3 5.56 9.36 14.69
N ARG A 4 5.29 10.15 13.64
CA ARG A 4 3.97 10.74 13.41
C ARG A 4 3.15 9.77 12.55
N PRO A 5 2.06 9.16 13.07
CA PRO A 5 1.33 8.11 12.35
C PRO A 5 0.83 8.51 10.98
N LEU A 6 0.29 9.73 10.85
CA LEU A 6 -0.19 10.24 9.57
C LEU A 6 0.92 10.33 8.53
N TYR A 7 2.11 10.80 8.89
CA TYR A 7 3.21 10.95 7.93
C TYR A 7 3.81 9.62 7.54
N LEU A 8 4.04 8.72 8.50
CA LEU A 8 4.52 7.39 8.17
C LEU A 8 3.51 6.63 7.29
N GLY A 9 2.23 6.69 7.67
CA GLY A 9 1.14 6.15 6.87
C GLY A 9 1.12 6.73 5.47
N ALA A 10 1.08 8.05 5.32
CA ALA A 10 1.04 8.69 4.00
C ALA A 10 2.24 8.31 3.12
N SER A 11 3.45 8.27 3.69
CA SER A 11 4.64 7.83 2.96
C SER A 11 4.53 6.39 2.48
N ILE A 12 4.11 5.45 3.33
CA ILE A 12 3.95 4.04 2.96
C ILE A 12 2.80 3.88 1.96
N GLY A 13 1.68 4.59 2.13
CA GLY A 13 0.56 4.61 1.21
C GLY A 13 0.96 5.09 -0.18
N ILE A 14 1.71 6.18 -0.28
CA ILE A 14 2.19 6.71 -1.58
C ILE A 14 3.07 5.67 -2.27
N VAL A 15 4.00 5.06 -1.54
CA VAL A 15 4.88 4.03 -2.10
C VAL A 15 4.06 2.83 -2.56
N TRP A 16 3.19 2.28 -1.71
CA TRP A 16 2.45 1.06 -2.03
C TRP A 16 1.42 1.26 -3.15
N GLY A 17 0.59 2.31 -3.05
CA GLY A 17 -0.35 2.67 -4.11
C GLY A 17 0.36 2.99 -5.42
N GLY A 18 1.46 3.75 -5.37
CA GLY A 18 2.28 4.05 -6.55
C GLY A 18 2.90 2.80 -7.18
N SER A 19 3.39 1.87 -6.36
CA SER A 19 3.90 0.58 -6.84
C SER A 19 2.82 -0.22 -7.55
N LEU A 20 1.60 -0.31 -7.01
CA LEU A 20 0.49 -1.00 -7.67
C LEU A 20 0.10 -0.31 -8.98
N PHE A 21 0.01 1.01 -8.99
CA PHE A 21 -0.27 1.79 -10.20
C PHE A 21 0.74 1.50 -11.31
N ILE A 22 2.03 1.67 -11.03
CA ILE A 22 3.12 1.47 -12.00
C ILE A 22 3.19 0.01 -12.45
N THR A 23 3.09 -0.94 -11.52
CA THR A 23 3.14 -2.38 -11.84
C THR A 23 1.94 -2.78 -12.70
N THR A 24 0.76 -2.19 -12.49
CA THR A 24 -0.41 -2.41 -13.36
C THR A 24 -0.12 -2.01 -14.80
N TRP A 25 0.50 -0.84 -15.01
CA TRP A 25 0.88 -0.38 -16.34
C TRP A 25 1.95 -1.27 -16.99
N LEU A 26 2.99 -1.64 -16.24
CA LEU A 26 4.00 -2.57 -16.72
C LEU A 26 3.39 -3.91 -17.12
N SER A 27 2.53 -4.46 -16.26
CA SER A 27 1.83 -5.72 -16.51
C SER A 27 0.92 -5.63 -17.73
N TYR A 28 0.19 -4.54 -17.88
CA TYR A 28 -0.71 -4.32 -19.03
C TYR A 28 0.03 -4.38 -20.37
N PHE A 29 1.25 -3.84 -20.45
CA PHE A 29 2.04 -3.85 -21.69
C PHE A 29 2.95 -5.07 -21.86
N THR A 30 3.40 -5.70 -20.77
CA THR A 30 4.50 -6.69 -20.84
C THR A 30 4.21 -8.01 -20.11
N GLY A 31 3.12 -8.09 -19.35
CA GLY A 31 2.84 -9.21 -18.43
C GLY A 31 3.69 -9.21 -17.15
N TYR A 32 4.57 -8.22 -16.95
CA TYR A 32 5.39 -8.13 -15.73
C TYR A 32 4.53 -8.12 -14.46
N GLY A 33 4.84 -8.98 -13.48
CA GLY A 33 4.13 -9.02 -12.20
C GLY A 33 2.67 -9.51 -12.27
N GLU A 34 2.23 -10.08 -13.40
CA GLU A 34 0.82 -10.43 -13.63
C GLU A 34 0.24 -11.38 -12.56
N LEU A 35 0.97 -12.40 -12.14
CA LEU A 35 0.49 -13.34 -11.11
C LEU A 35 0.25 -12.65 -9.76
N PHE A 36 1.13 -11.72 -9.40
CA PHE A 36 0.98 -10.90 -8.20
C PHE A 36 -0.28 -10.03 -8.29
N LEU A 37 -0.47 -9.32 -9.41
CA LEU A 37 -1.64 -8.47 -9.60
C LEU A 37 -2.95 -9.26 -9.73
N LYS A 38 -2.92 -10.48 -10.29
CA LYS A 38 -4.07 -11.39 -10.30
C LYS A 38 -4.48 -11.76 -8.87
N THR A 39 -3.52 -12.05 -8.00
CA THR A 39 -3.80 -12.29 -6.58
C THR A 39 -4.43 -11.07 -5.92
N MET A 40 -3.92 -9.87 -6.21
CA MET A 40 -4.52 -8.63 -5.70
C MET A 40 -5.96 -8.46 -6.19
N ALA A 41 -6.22 -8.69 -7.48
CA ALA A 41 -7.55 -8.54 -8.09
C ALA A 41 -8.58 -9.55 -7.58
N GLN A 42 -8.16 -10.81 -7.37
CA GLN A 42 -9.07 -11.89 -7.05
C GLN A 42 -9.34 -12.02 -5.55
N SER A 43 -8.36 -11.68 -4.71
CA SER A 43 -8.42 -12.00 -3.28
C SER A 43 -8.39 -10.78 -2.36
N ILE A 44 -7.85 -9.64 -2.81
CA ILE A 44 -7.52 -8.53 -1.90
C ILE A 44 -8.32 -7.26 -2.22
N TYR A 45 -8.41 -6.88 -3.50
CA TYR A 45 -8.98 -5.60 -3.95
C TYR A 45 -10.18 -5.83 -4.87
N PRO A 46 -11.41 -5.84 -4.33
CA PRO A 46 -12.61 -6.00 -5.12
C PRO A 46 -12.72 -4.96 -6.25
N GLY A 47 -12.98 -5.44 -7.46
CA GLY A 47 -13.12 -4.61 -8.66
C GLY A 47 -11.79 -4.14 -9.27
N TYR A 48 -10.64 -4.42 -8.65
CA TYR A 48 -9.35 -4.20 -9.27
C TYR A 48 -9.16 -5.14 -10.46
N SER A 49 -8.59 -4.64 -11.55
CA SER A 49 -8.25 -5.41 -12.74
C SER A 49 -6.96 -4.86 -13.34
N ILE A 50 -6.26 -5.68 -14.12
CA ILE A 50 -5.01 -5.28 -14.80
C ILE A 50 -5.36 -4.48 -16.05
N THR A 51 -5.83 -3.24 -15.86
CA THR A 51 -6.24 -2.31 -16.91
C THR A 51 -5.83 -0.88 -16.56
N PRO A 52 -5.78 0.06 -17.53
CA PRO A 52 -5.51 1.47 -17.23
C PRO A 52 -6.44 2.06 -16.17
N LEU A 53 -7.75 1.78 -16.24
CA LEU A 53 -8.70 2.24 -15.23
C LEU A 53 -8.50 1.52 -13.89
N GLY A 54 -8.24 0.22 -13.93
CA GLY A 54 -7.91 -0.57 -12.75
C GLY A 54 -6.65 -0.10 -12.02
N SER A 55 -5.67 0.49 -12.73
CA SER A 55 -4.47 1.06 -12.09
C SER A 55 -4.81 2.15 -11.06
N PHE A 56 -5.84 2.97 -11.31
CA PHE A 56 -6.31 3.98 -10.36
C PHE A 56 -6.98 3.36 -9.15
N LEU A 57 -7.72 2.25 -9.31
CA LEU A 57 -8.25 1.49 -8.18
C LEU A 57 -7.10 0.89 -7.35
N GLY A 58 -6.09 0.32 -8.00
CA GLY A 58 -4.87 -0.18 -7.34
C GLY A 58 -4.15 0.93 -6.57
N LEU A 59 -4.07 2.13 -7.12
CA LEU A 59 -3.51 3.31 -6.45
C LEU A 59 -4.28 3.66 -5.18
N VAL A 60 -5.62 3.73 -5.25
CA VAL A 60 -6.47 4.09 -4.11
C VAL A 60 -6.42 3.00 -3.03
N TYR A 61 -6.61 1.74 -3.40
CA TYR A 61 -6.53 0.63 -2.46
C TYR A 61 -5.16 0.54 -1.81
N GLY A 62 -4.08 0.58 -2.59
CA GLY A 62 -2.72 0.53 -2.07
C GLY A 62 -2.38 1.75 -1.19
N PHE A 63 -2.87 2.94 -1.55
CA PHE A 63 -2.69 4.11 -0.69
C PHE A 63 -3.37 3.94 0.66
N ILE A 64 -4.63 3.49 0.68
CA ILE A 64 -5.38 3.28 1.93
C ILE A 64 -4.74 2.17 2.77
N ASP A 65 -4.39 1.04 2.16
CA ASP A 65 -3.70 -0.06 2.85
C ASP A 65 -2.38 0.39 3.46
N GLY A 66 -1.54 1.07 2.68
CA GLY A 66 -0.26 1.57 3.17
C GLY A 66 -0.41 2.66 4.22
N LEU A 67 -1.41 3.54 4.10
CA LEU A 67 -1.74 4.57 5.09
C LEU A 67 -2.09 3.94 6.44
N VAL A 68 -3.01 2.97 6.44
CA VAL A 68 -3.45 2.28 7.66
C VAL A 68 -2.30 1.49 8.25
N SER A 69 -1.59 0.70 7.43
CA SER A 69 -0.45 -0.12 7.87
C SER A 69 0.65 0.75 8.49
N GLY A 70 1.03 1.85 7.85
CA GLY A 70 2.05 2.75 8.37
C GLY A 70 1.60 3.49 9.63
N ALA A 71 0.33 3.88 9.72
CA ALA A 71 -0.21 4.46 10.96
C ALA A 71 -0.15 3.47 12.13
N ILE A 72 -0.50 2.20 11.88
CA ILE A 72 -0.40 1.11 12.87
C ILE A 72 1.05 0.90 13.30
N VAL A 73 2.00 0.84 12.34
CA VAL A 73 3.43 0.69 12.65
C VAL A 73 3.92 1.84 13.54
N ALA A 74 3.59 3.09 13.21
CA ALA A 74 3.97 4.23 14.02
C ALA A 74 3.37 4.18 15.43
N PHE A 75 2.11 3.75 15.54
CA PHE A 75 1.44 3.57 16.84
C PHE A 75 2.16 2.51 17.70
N ILE A 76 2.43 1.33 17.14
CA ILE A 76 3.12 0.23 17.84
C ILE A 76 4.51 0.69 18.26
N TYR A 77 5.29 1.27 17.35
CA TYR A 77 6.64 1.77 17.62
C TYR A 77 6.66 2.77 18.78
N ASN A 78 5.75 3.76 18.76
CA ASN A 78 5.66 4.75 19.83
C ASN A 78 5.31 4.12 21.18
N ARG A 79 4.42 3.11 21.20
CA ARG A 79 4.06 2.38 22.42
C ARG A 79 5.21 1.55 22.99
N LEU A 80 6.05 0.97 22.13
CA LEU A 80 7.24 0.23 22.56
C LEU A 80 8.27 1.17 23.20
N ILE A 81 8.48 2.36 22.64
CA ILE A 81 9.34 3.39 23.26
C ILE A 81 8.81 3.78 24.65
N GLU A 82 7.51 4.02 24.79
CA GLU A 82 6.92 4.42 26.07
C GLU A 82 7.05 3.34 27.15
N ARG A 83 7.06 2.06 26.77
CA ARG A 83 7.28 0.94 27.71
C ARG A 83 8.75 0.78 28.10
N GLY A 84 9.68 0.96 27.17
CA GLY A 84 11.12 0.82 27.45
C GLY A 84 11.70 1.94 28.30
N ASN A 85 11.00 3.07 28.41
CA ASN A 85 11.39 4.19 29.27
C ASN A 85 10.81 4.13 30.69
N LYS A 86 10.04 3.08 31.02
CA LYS A 86 9.58 2.79 32.38
C LYS A 86 10.52 1.79 33.03
#